data_AF-A0A5C5RCB4-F1
#
_entry.id   AF-A0A5C5RCB4-F1
#
_cell.length_a   1.000
_cell.length_b   1.000
_cell.length_c   1.000
_cell.angle_alpha   90.00
_cell.angle_beta   90.00
_cell.angle_gamma   90.00
#
_symmetry.space_group_name_H-M   'P 1'
#
loop_
_entity.id
_entity.type
_entity.pdbx_description
1 polymer ?
#
loop_
_entity_poly.entity_id
_entity_poly.type
_entity_poly.pdbx_seq_one_letter_code
_entity_poly.pdbx_strand_id
1 'polypeptide(L)' 'LDDGRVGFAALDVFATEPLPQESPLWGHPKVLASPHTAALSRQEGTRIARLFARNATALLDGAPMANVVDTVEFY' A
#
# COMPACT_ATOMS: atom_id res chain seq x y z
N LEU A 1 -7.13 9.27 -18.72
CA LEU A 1 -6.11 10.34 -18.84
C LEU A 1 -6.19 11.08 -20.18
N ASP A 2 -6.70 10.42 -21.22
CA ASP A 2 -6.75 10.99 -22.58
C ASP A 2 -7.98 11.87 -22.85
N ASP A 3 -9.04 11.75 -22.06
CA ASP A 3 -10.25 12.59 -22.15
C ASP A 3 -10.09 13.99 -21.53
N GLY A 4 -8.91 14.31 -21.01
CA GLY A 4 -8.57 15.63 -20.47
C GLY A 4 -9.11 15.95 -19.08
N ARG A 5 -9.88 15.06 -18.44
CA ARG A 5 -10.43 15.31 -17.09
C ARG A 5 -9.37 15.32 -16.00
N VAL A 6 -8.34 14.50 -16.15
CA VAL A 6 -7.20 14.41 -15.24
C VAL A 6 -5.96 14.91 -15.98
N GLY A 7 -5.32 15.94 -15.43
CA GLY A 7 -4.13 16.56 -16.03
C GLY A 7 -2.87 15.72 -15.88
N PHE A 8 -2.75 14.96 -14.78
CA PHE A 8 -1.57 14.16 -14.46
C PHE A 8 -1.90 13.10 -13.39
N ALA A 9 -1.19 11.98 -13.40
CA ALA A 9 -1.24 10.94 -12.37
C ALA A 9 0.16 10.60 -11.86
N ALA A 10 0.40 10.77 -10.56
CA ALA A 10 1.58 10.24 -9.89
C ALA A 10 1.15 9.00 -9.09
N LEU A 11 1.73 7.84 -9.38
CA LEU A 11 1.29 6.54 -8.91
C LEU A 11 2.41 5.82 -8.17
N ASP A 12 2.16 5.41 -6.92
CA ASP A 12 3.06 4.58 -6.12
C ASP A 12 2.68 3.11 -6.13
N VAL A 13 1.38 2.82 -6.31
CA VAL A 13 0.82 1.46 -6.26
C VAL A 13 0.17 1.08 -7.59
N PHE A 14 0.18 -0.22 -7.88
CA PHE A 14 -0.43 -0.77 -9.09
C PHE A 14 -1.27 -2.01 -8.76
N ALA A 15 -2.24 -2.34 -9.62
CA ALA A 15 -3.08 -3.51 -9.41
C ALA A 15 -2.28 -4.83 -9.42
N THR A 16 -1.20 -4.87 -10.20
CA THR A 16 -0.22 -5.97 -10.21
C THR A 16 1.14 -5.38 -9.91
N GLU A 17 1.83 -5.97 -8.93
CA GLU A 17 3.16 -5.53 -8.50
C GLU A 17 4.18 -6.69 -8.59
N PRO A 18 5.34 -6.48 -9.24
CA PRO A 18 5.77 -5.24 -9.89
C PRO A 18 4.94 -4.92 -11.15
N LEU A 19 4.89 -3.63 -11.53
CA LEU A 19 4.19 -3.19 -12.73
C LEU A 19 4.72 -3.95 -13.96
N PRO A 20 3.88 -4.68 -14.72
CA PRO A 20 4.32 -5.42 -15.90
C PRO A 20 5.07 -4.54 -16.89
N GLN A 21 6.09 -5.09 -17.55
CA GLN A 21 6.95 -4.33 -18.45
C GLN A 21 6.20 -3.80 -19.68
N GLU A 22 5.15 -4.50 -20.10
CA GLU A 22 4.28 -4.16 -21.22
C GLU A 22 3.24 -3.09 -20.86
N SER A 23 3.19 -2.64 -19.60
CA SER A 23 2.21 -1.67 -19.15
C SER A 23 2.35 -0.34 -19.91
N PRO A 24 1.24 0.21 -20.44
CA PRO A 24 1.26 1.52 -21.12
C PRO A 24 1.58 2.67 -20.15
N LEU A 25 1.46 2.45 -18.84
CA LEU A 25 1.76 3.45 -17.82
C LEU A 25 3.24 3.86 -17.82
N TRP A 26 4.17 3.00 -18.26
CA TRP A 26 5.59 3.34 -18.38
C TRP A 26 5.85 4.46 -19.39
N GLY A 27 5.10 4.47 -20.50
CA GLY A 27 5.29 5.42 -21.60
C GLY A 27 4.29 6.56 -21.63
N HIS A 28 3.30 6.58 -20.73
CA HIS A 28 2.23 7.57 -20.80
C HIS A 28 2.75 8.96 -20.40
N PRO A 29 2.62 10.00 -21.25
CA PRO A 29 3.24 11.32 -21.03
C PRO A 29 2.67 12.14 -19.86
N LYS A 30 1.64 11.61 -19.17
CA LYS A 30 0.94 12.25 -18.05
C LYS A 30 0.98 11.37 -16.79
N VAL A 31 1.86 10.38 -16.78
CA VAL A 31 2.03 9.45 -15.67
C VAL A 31 3.45 9.55 -15.14
N LEU A 32 3.57 9.70 -13.83
CA LEU A 32 4.79 9.42 -13.09
C LEU A 32 4.57 8.14 -12.29
N ALA A 33 5.25 7.07 -12.67
CA ALA A 33 5.27 5.82 -11.92
C ALA A 33 6.43 5.84 -10.91
N SER A 34 6.15 5.67 -9.62
CA SER A 34 7.13 5.34 -8.59
C SER A 34 6.98 3.87 -8.17
N PRO A 35 8.07 3.20 -7.75
CA PRO A 35 7.96 1.92 -7.05
C PRO A 35 7.18 2.11 -5.74
N HIS A 36 6.43 1.10 -5.30
CA HIS A 36 5.61 1.09 -4.08
C HIS A 36 6.44 1.30 -2.81
N THR A 37 6.76 2.56 -2.56
CA THR A 37 7.75 2.97 -1.55
C THR A 37 7.39 4.28 -0.87
N ALA A 38 6.26 4.91 -1.21
CA ALA A 38 5.85 6.18 -0.61
C ALA A 38 5.65 6.09 0.90
N ALA A 39 5.31 4.91 1.43
CA ALA A 39 5.15 4.67 2.86
C ALA A 39 6.48 4.39 3.60
N LEU A 40 7.57 4.10 2.88
CA LEU A 40 8.81 3.66 3.51
C LEU A 40 9.40 4.78 4.36
N SER A 41 9.72 4.44 5.60
CA SER A 41 10.45 5.32 6.51
C SER A 41 11.44 4.52 7.35
N ARG A 42 12.49 5.18 7.84
CA ARG A 42 13.49 4.55 8.72
C ARG A 42 12.87 3.87 9.95
N GLN A 43 11.69 4.33 10.40
CA GLN A 43 11.03 3.81 11.60
C GLN A 43 9.98 2.73 11.30
N GLU A 44 9.61 2.54 10.04
CA GLU A 44 8.50 1.69 9.62
C GLU A 44 8.65 0.26 10.13
N GLY A 45 9.78 -0.40 9.84
CA GLY A 45 10.02 -1.78 10.27
C GLY A 45 9.88 -1.97 11.78
N THR A 46 10.40 -1.02 12.57
CA THR A 46 10.26 -1.05 14.03
C THR A 46 8.82 -0.85 14.49
N ARG A 47 8.05 0.04 13.85
CA ARG A 47 6.63 0.29 14.18
C ARG A 47 5.77 -0.93 13.86
N ILE A 48 5.97 -1.52 12.68
CA ILE A 48 5.26 -2.73 12.24
C ILE A 48 5.57 -3.90 13.19
N ALA A 49 6.85 -4.18 13.45
CA ALA A 49 7.25 -5.28 14.32
C ALA A 49 6.67 -5.16 15.74
N ARG A 50 6.65 -3.94 16.30
CA ARG A 50 6.05 -3.68 17.62
C ARG A 50 4.53 -3.90 17.62
N LEU A 51 3.82 -3.43 16.60
CA LEU A 51 2.37 -3.64 16.49
C LEU A 51 2.04 -5.12 16.32
N PHE A 52 2.77 -5.81 15.45
CA PHE A 52 2.64 -7.24 15.23
C PHE A 52 2.86 -8.02 16.52
N ALA A 53 3.97 -7.80 17.23
CA ALA A 53 4.27 -8.49 18.48
C ALA A 53 3.15 -8.28 19.52
N ARG A 54 2.64 -7.05 19.66
CA ARG A 54 1.52 -6.74 20.56
C ARG A 54 0.25 -7.52 20.20
N ASN A 55 -0.13 -7.54 18.92
CA ASN A 55 -1.33 -8.26 18.47
C ASN A 55 -1.16 -9.78 18.55
N ALA A 56 0.04 -10.31 18.27
CA ALA A 56 0.33 -11.72 18.41
C ALA A 56 0.20 -12.19 19.87
N THR A 57 0.72 -11.41 20.84
CA THR A 57 0.51 -11.68 22.26
C THR A 57 -0.97 -11.65 22.63
N ALA A 58 -1.69 -10.59 22.24
CA ALA A 58 -3.12 -10.48 22.54
C ALA A 58 -3.92 -11.67 21.98
N LEU A 59 -3.61 -12.10 20.75
CA LEU A 59 -4.22 -13.26 20.12
C LEU A 59 -3.98 -14.55 20.92
N LEU A 60 -2.73 -14.80 21.36
CA LEU A 60 -2.37 -15.99 22.13
C LEU A 60 -3.02 -16.01 23.52
N ASP A 61 -3.21 -14.83 24.12
CA ASP A 61 -3.84 -14.66 25.42
C ASP A 61 -5.38 -14.64 25.35
N GLY A 62 -5.97 -14.72 24.15
CA GLY A 62 -7.42 -14.58 23.95
C GLY A 62 -7.96 -13.18 24.20
N ALA A 63 -7.10 -12.17 24.19
CA ALA A 63 -7.44 -10.77 24.38
C ALA A 63 -7.74 -10.07 23.03
N PRO A 64 -8.48 -8.94 23.04
CA PRO A 64 -8.74 -8.17 21.82
C PRO A 64 -7.46 -7.62 21.19
N MET A 65 -7.31 -7.81 19.87
CA MET A 65 -6.24 -7.20 19.07
C MET A 65 -6.58 -5.73 18.72
N ALA A 66 -5.56 -4.93 18.45
CA ALA A 66 -5.72 -3.58 17.92
C ALA A 66 -5.77 -3.59 16.38
N ASN A 67 -6.47 -2.62 15.78
CA ASN A 67 -6.57 -2.43 14.33
C ASN A 67 -7.05 -3.69 13.59
N VAL A 68 -8.05 -4.37 14.14
CA VAL A 68 -8.69 -5.51 13.49
C VAL A 68 -9.41 -4.99 12.25
N VAL A 69 -9.05 -5.54 11.09
CA VAL A 69 -9.69 -5.21 9.82
C VAL A 69 -10.97 -6.03 9.67
N ASP A 70 -12.07 -5.37 9.34
CA ASP A 70 -13.28 -6.07 8.89
C ASP A 70 -13.04 -6.64 7.49
N THR A 71 -13.14 -7.96 7.31
CA THR A 71 -12.87 -8.61 6.00
C THR A 71 -14.07 -8.62 5.06
N VAL A 72 -15.22 -8.09 5.49
CA VAL A 72 -16.40 -7.87 4.66
C VAL A 72 -16.37 -6.45 4.09
N GLU A 73 -16.17 -5.47 4.96
CA GLU A 73 -16.26 -4.05 4.60
C GLU A 73 -14.90 -3.35 4.40
N PHE A 74 -13.80 -4.01 4.78
CA PHE A 74 -12.41 -3.54 4.61
C PHE A 74 -12.10 -2.15 5.19
N TYR A 75 -12.67 -1.82 6.37
CA TYR A 75 -12.28 -0.67 7.19
C TYR A 75 -11.74 -1.09 8.57
#